data_AF-A0A3N5NMS4-F1
#
_entry.id   AF-A0A3N5NMS4-F1
#
_cell.length_a   1.000
_cell.length_b   1.000
_cell.length_c   1.000
_cell.angle_alpha   90.00
_cell.angle_beta   90.00
_cell.angle_gamma   90.00
#
_symmetry.space_group_name_H-M   'P 1'
#
loop_
_entity.id
_entity.type
_entity.pdbx_description
1 polymer ?
#
loop_
_entity_poly.entity_id
_entity_poly.type
_entity_poly.pdbx_seq_one_letter_code
_entity_poly.pdbx_strand_id
1 'polypeptide(L)'
;MGHFYDKDGNLIDKIEGANGNPRPTTLRDAKKLGLYPSVTELLKIFDKPQLDIWKTKEALLYSLENPKNDLQSTEDYVRVVMEGAKEKSITAADFGTKLHFAIETYLKTGSYEPEERIIEYMPRVISFLEDHKVSGICEQSVVNHMLGYGGKVDMYG
;
A
#
# COMPACT_ATOMS: atom_id res chain seq x y z
N MET A 1 1.94 6.49 -5.86
CA MET A 1 1.64 5.90 -7.17
C MET A 1 0.14 5.69 -7.28
N GLY A 2 -0.48 6.06 -8.40
CA GLY A 2 -1.91 5.86 -8.60
C GLY A 2 -2.15 4.50 -9.24
N HIS A 3 -3.07 3.72 -8.68
CA HIS A 3 -3.47 2.43 -9.26
C HIS A 3 -4.78 2.63 -10.01
N PHE A 4 -4.73 2.38 -11.31
CA PHE A 4 -5.86 2.48 -12.22
C PHE A 4 -5.99 1.18 -13.00
N TYR A 5 -7.19 0.86 -13.45
CA TYR A 5 -7.48 -0.34 -14.20
C TYR A 5 -8.07 0.02 -15.55
N ASP A 6 -7.76 -0.74 -16.58
CA ASP A 6 -8.53 -0.69 -17.81
C ASP A 6 -9.89 -1.39 -17.64
N LYS A 7 -10.70 -1.42 -18.69
CA LYS A 7 -12.02 -2.08 -18.68
C LYS A 7 -11.95 -3.60 -18.45
N ASP A 8 -10.81 -4.22 -18.73
CA ASP A 8 -10.62 -5.66 -18.65
C ASP A 8 -9.99 -6.07 -17.31
N GLY A 9 -9.70 -5.10 -16.42
CA GLY A 9 -9.12 -5.31 -15.10
C GLY A 9 -7.60 -5.38 -15.09
N ASN A 10 -6.92 -4.98 -16.17
CA ASN A 10 -5.47 -4.89 -16.18
C ASN A 10 -5.02 -3.62 -15.44
N LEU A 11 -4.00 -3.76 -14.61
CA LEU A 11 -3.42 -2.63 -13.87
C LEU A 11 -2.62 -1.71 -14.81
N ILE A 12 -2.95 -0.42 -14.80
CA ILE A 12 -2.29 0.66 -15.54
C ILE A 12 -1.74 1.69 -14.54
N ASP A 13 -0.67 1.33 -13.84
CA ASP A 13 -0.02 2.16 -12.81
C ASP A 13 1.05 3.12 -13.37
N LYS A 14 1.54 2.84 -14.58
CA LYS A 14 2.45 3.68 -15.36
C LYS A 14 1.95 3.87 -16.79
N ILE A 15 2.28 5.03 -17.35
CA ILE A 15 2.12 5.32 -18.78
C ILE A 15 3.37 6.00 -19.32
N GLU A 16 3.53 5.96 -20.64
CA GLU A 16 4.59 6.70 -21.32
C GLU A 16 4.31 8.21 -21.27
N GLY A 17 5.28 8.97 -20.75
CA GLY A 17 5.22 10.43 -20.72
C GLY A 17 5.52 11.04 -22.09
N ALA A 18 5.27 12.34 -22.24
CA ALA A 18 5.59 13.07 -23.47
C ALA A 18 7.10 13.07 -23.82
N ASN A 19 7.95 12.75 -22.85
CA ASN A 19 9.39 12.59 -23.00
C ASN A 19 9.80 11.13 -23.34
N GLY A 20 8.86 10.24 -23.61
CA GLY A 20 9.11 8.82 -23.90
C GLY A 20 9.43 7.96 -22.67
N ASN A 21 9.49 8.55 -21.47
CA ASN A 21 9.83 7.82 -20.25
C ASN A 21 8.58 7.39 -19.48
N PRO A 22 8.56 6.18 -18.88
CA PRO A 22 7.44 5.74 -18.07
C PRO A 22 7.32 6.60 -16.81
N ARG A 23 6.10 7.05 -16.53
CA ARG A 23 5.76 7.79 -15.31
C ARG A 23 4.48 7.26 -14.68
N PRO A 24 4.24 7.49 -13.38
CA PRO A 24 2.98 7.12 -12.74
C PRO A 24 1.76 7.69 -13.47
N THR A 25 0.72 6.87 -13.58
CA THR A 25 -0.59 7.28 -14.09
C THR A 25 -1.22 8.29 -13.14
N THR A 26 -1.80 9.37 -13.68
CA THR A 26 -2.50 10.40 -12.90
C THR A 26 -4.01 10.34 -13.15
N LEU A 27 -4.80 11.00 -12.31
CA LEU A 27 -6.24 11.19 -12.53
C LEU A 27 -6.57 11.83 -13.89
N ARG A 28 -5.69 12.72 -14.38
CA ARG A 28 -5.85 13.35 -15.70
C ARG A 28 -5.70 12.34 -16.83
N ASP A 29 -4.71 11.46 -16.71
CA ASP A 29 -4.49 10.39 -17.69
C ASP A 29 -5.64 9.39 -17.66
N ALA A 30 -6.06 8.98 -16.46
CA ALA A 30 -7.18 8.08 -16.26
C ALA A 30 -8.47 8.61 -16.91
N LYS A 31 -8.78 9.90 -16.72
CA LYS A 31 -9.92 10.56 -17.38
C LYS A 31 -9.79 10.55 -18.91
N LYS A 32 -8.59 10.78 -19.46
CA LYS A 32 -8.34 10.79 -20.91
C LYS A 32 -8.46 9.39 -21.52
N LEU A 33 -8.00 8.38 -20.81
CA LEU A 33 -7.89 7.00 -21.29
C LEU A 33 -9.10 6.13 -20.89
N GLY A 34 -10.05 6.66 -20.15
CA GLY A 34 -11.22 5.91 -19.67
C GLY A 34 -10.86 4.82 -18.64
N LEU A 35 -9.84 5.06 -17.82
CA LEU A 35 -9.39 4.13 -16.79
C LEU A 35 -10.22 4.27 -15.51
N TYR A 36 -10.33 3.17 -14.79
CA TYR A 36 -11.06 3.02 -13.55
C TYR A 36 -10.10 3.24 -12.37
N PRO A 37 -10.31 4.27 -11.51
CA PRO A 37 -9.50 4.43 -10.30
C PRO A 37 -9.69 3.23 -9.36
N SER A 38 -8.63 2.86 -8.65
CA SER A 38 -8.77 1.86 -7.58
C SER A 38 -9.61 2.39 -6.42
N VAL A 39 -10.23 1.51 -5.63
CA VAL A 39 -10.87 1.88 -4.35
C VAL A 39 -9.91 2.69 -3.47
N THR A 40 -8.65 2.26 -3.39
CA THR A 40 -7.61 2.99 -2.63
C THR A 40 -7.34 4.38 -3.19
N GLU A 41 -7.41 4.56 -4.51
CA GLU A 41 -7.24 5.87 -5.15
C GLU A 41 -8.42 6.80 -4.82
N LEU A 42 -9.65 6.28 -4.83
CA LEU A 42 -10.83 7.03 -4.39
C LEU A 42 -10.73 7.41 -2.91
N LEU A 43 -10.25 6.50 -2.05
CA LEU A 43 -10.05 6.74 -0.63
C LEU A 43 -8.96 7.77 -0.30
N LYS A 44 -8.13 8.17 -1.27
CA LYS A 44 -7.16 9.26 -1.09
C LYS A 44 -7.78 10.65 -1.21
N ILE A 45 -8.99 10.76 -1.79
CA ILE A 45 -9.70 12.04 -1.94
C ILE A 45 -10.23 12.50 -0.58
N PHE A 46 -10.59 11.55 0.27
CA PHE A 46 -11.07 11.85 1.62
C PHE A 46 -9.94 12.32 2.51
N ASP A 47 -10.21 13.40 3.25
CA ASP A 47 -9.30 13.91 4.25
C ASP A 47 -9.11 12.90 5.40
N LYS A 48 -7.91 12.89 6.00
CA LYS A 48 -7.50 11.94 7.05
C LYS A 48 -6.87 12.71 8.22
N PRO A 49 -7.63 13.59 8.90
CA PRO A 49 -7.07 14.52 9.88
C PRO A 49 -6.37 13.81 11.04
N GLN A 50 -6.89 12.66 11.48
CA GLN A 50 -6.26 11.85 12.53
C GLN A 50 -4.91 11.28 12.09
N LEU A 51 -4.78 10.85 10.83
CA LEU A 51 -3.53 10.34 10.28
C LEU A 51 -2.50 11.47 10.13
N ASP A 52 -2.94 12.66 9.74
CA ASP A 52 -2.04 13.81 9.59
C ASP A 52 -1.54 14.32 10.95
N ILE A 53 -2.43 14.39 11.96
CA ILE A 53 -2.03 14.66 13.35
C ILE A 53 -1.01 13.61 13.83
N TRP A 54 -1.26 12.33 13.55
CA TRP A 54 -0.34 11.27 13.94
C TRP A 54 1.03 11.42 13.26
N LYS A 55 1.10 11.66 11.95
CA LYS A 55 2.38 11.89 11.24
C LYS A 55 3.14 13.09 11.79
N THR A 56 2.45 14.19 12.08
CA THR A 56 3.07 15.37 12.70
C THR A 56 3.61 15.03 14.09
N LYS A 57 2.85 14.28 14.90
CA LYS A 57 3.32 13.82 16.21
C LYS A 57 4.57 12.95 16.10
N GLU A 58 4.62 11.99 15.17
CA GLU A 58 5.80 11.15 14.97
C GLU A 58 7.02 11.98 14.55
N ALA A 59 6.85 12.99 13.68
CA ALA A 59 7.92 13.91 13.32
C ALA A 59 8.42 14.74 14.51
N LEU A 60 7.52 15.22 15.36
CA LEU A 60 7.89 15.94 16.59
C LEU A 60 8.65 15.04 17.57
N LEU A 61 8.16 13.82 17.82
CA LEU A 61 8.84 12.85 18.69
C LEU A 61 10.24 12.51 18.15
N TYR A 62 10.35 12.24 16.84
CA TYR A 62 11.62 11.95 16.22
C TYR A 62 12.60 13.12 16.35
N SER A 63 12.13 14.37 16.22
CA SER A 63 12.95 15.57 16.40
C SER A 63 13.46 15.75 17.84
N LEU A 64 12.68 15.33 18.84
CA LEU A 64 13.08 15.38 20.25
C LEU A 64 14.15 14.33 20.56
N GLU A 65 14.02 13.13 19.99
CA GLU A 65 14.99 12.05 20.13
C GLU A 65 16.28 12.31 19.34
N ASN A 66 16.18 13.05 18.24
CA ASN A 66 17.27 13.38 17.33
C ASN A 66 17.39 14.90 17.22
N PRO A 67 17.98 15.59 18.22
CA PRO A 67 18.11 17.04 18.21
C PRO A 67 19.08 17.52 17.13
N LYS A 68 18.83 18.73 16.61
CA LYS A 68 19.65 19.36 15.57
C LYS A 68 21.07 19.61 16.05
N ASN A 69 22.06 19.31 15.22
CA ASN A 69 23.47 19.69 15.42
C ASN A 69 23.71 21.16 15.01
N ASP A 70 24.58 21.86 15.74
CA ASP A 70 25.03 23.23 15.47
C ASP A 70 25.58 23.43 14.05
N LEU A 71 26.24 22.42 13.49
CA LEU A 71 26.83 22.46 12.14
C LEU A 71 25.84 22.12 11.00
N GLN A 72 24.66 21.61 11.34
CA GLN A 72 23.66 21.20 10.35
C GLN A 72 22.84 22.41 9.88
N SER A 73 22.48 22.48 8.59
CA SER A 73 21.48 23.45 8.14
C SER A 73 20.10 23.09 8.69
N THR A 74 19.19 24.08 8.75
CA THR A 74 17.80 23.82 9.18
C THR A 74 17.10 22.92 8.17
N GLU A 75 17.31 23.13 6.87
CA GLU A 75 16.71 22.36 5.79
C GLU A 75 17.15 20.88 5.82
N ASP A 76 18.44 20.62 6.04
CA ASP A 76 18.95 19.25 6.18
C ASP A 76 18.39 18.57 7.42
N TYR A 77 18.25 19.30 8.53
CA TYR A 77 17.66 18.78 9.74
C TYR A 77 16.19 18.39 9.54
N VAL A 78 15.40 19.29 8.94
CA VAL A 78 13.98 19.01 8.62
C VAL A 78 13.85 17.80 7.72
N ARG A 79 14.71 17.65 6.70
CA ARG A 79 14.71 16.46 5.82
C ARG A 79 14.93 15.18 6.61
N VAL A 80 15.96 15.13 7.47
CA VAL A 80 16.28 13.96 8.29
C VAL A 80 15.11 13.60 9.22
N VAL A 81 14.50 14.59 9.88
CA VAL A 81 13.34 14.38 10.75
C VAL A 81 12.15 13.81 9.96
N MET A 82 11.86 14.39 8.79
CA MET A 82 10.75 13.95 7.94
C MET A 82 10.96 12.55 7.34
N GLU A 83 12.21 12.15 7.11
CA GLU A 83 12.57 10.79 6.67
C GLU A 83 12.45 9.80 7.82
N GLY A 84 13.07 10.09 8.96
CA GLY A 84 13.05 9.22 10.14
C GLY A 84 11.64 8.99 10.70
N ALA A 85 10.79 10.02 10.69
CA ALA A 85 9.40 9.91 11.13
C ALA A 85 8.55 8.94 10.26
N LYS A 86 8.99 8.66 9.02
CA LYS A 86 8.28 7.73 8.12
C LYS A 86 8.67 6.28 8.34
N GLU A 87 9.76 6.00 9.06
CA GLU A 87 10.31 4.66 9.21
C GLU A 87 9.25 3.67 9.70
N LYS A 88 8.50 4.00 10.75
CA LYS A 88 7.41 3.16 11.27
C LYS A 88 6.35 2.83 10.21
N SER A 89 6.02 3.78 9.34
CA SER A 89 5.05 3.56 8.26
C SER A 89 5.61 2.65 7.18
N ILE A 90 6.91 2.81 6.84
CA ILE A 90 7.61 1.98 5.86
C ILE A 90 7.72 0.55 6.37
N THR A 91 8.22 0.34 7.60
CA THR A 91 8.34 -0.98 8.21
C THR A 91 6.98 -1.69 8.32
N ALA A 92 5.91 -0.96 8.63
CA ALA A 92 4.56 -1.53 8.68
C ALA A 92 4.05 -1.96 7.29
N ALA A 93 4.28 -1.15 6.26
CA ALA A 93 3.89 -1.47 4.88
C ALA A 93 4.66 -2.67 4.31
N ASP A 94 5.97 -2.74 4.57
CA ASP A 94 6.82 -3.87 4.17
C ASP A 94 6.36 -5.16 4.85
N PHE A 95 6.11 -5.10 6.16
CA PHE A 95 5.59 -6.25 6.89
C PHE A 95 4.24 -6.71 6.35
N GLY A 96 3.31 -5.78 6.09
CA GLY A 96 2.01 -6.11 5.50
C GLY A 96 2.17 -6.81 4.15
N THR A 97 3.05 -6.32 3.29
CA THR A 97 3.34 -6.94 1.98
C THR A 97 3.82 -8.38 2.13
N LYS A 98 4.77 -8.61 3.04
CA LYS A 98 5.29 -9.96 3.33
C LYS A 98 4.23 -10.89 3.90
N LEU A 99 3.36 -10.36 4.77
CA LEU A 99 2.27 -11.14 5.36
C LEU A 99 1.22 -11.53 4.33
N HIS A 100 0.77 -10.60 3.48
CA HIS A 100 -0.15 -10.93 2.37
C HIS A 100 0.46 -12.00 1.45
N PHE A 101 1.74 -11.87 1.11
CA PHE A 101 2.44 -12.87 0.30
C PHE A 101 2.49 -14.25 0.97
N ALA A 102 2.78 -14.32 2.27
CA ALA A 102 2.79 -15.58 3.02
C ALA A 102 1.40 -16.24 3.05
N ILE A 103 0.34 -15.46 3.28
CA ILE A 103 -1.05 -15.94 3.29
C ILE A 103 -1.46 -16.43 1.90
N GLU A 104 -1.17 -15.67 0.85
CA GLU A 104 -1.44 -16.04 -0.54
C GLU A 104 -0.72 -17.34 -0.91
N THR A 105 0.55 -17.47 -0.54
CA THR A 105 1.35 -18.68 -0.80
C THR A 105 0.73 -19.88 -0.07
N TYR A 106 0.40 -19.72 1.21
CA TYR A 106 -0.24 -20.77 2.00
C TYR A 106 -1.56 -21.24 1.38
N LEU A 107 -2.43 -20.30 0.96
CA LEU A 107 -3.70 -20.64 0.30
C LEU A 107 -3.51 -21.38 -1.03
N LYS A 108 -2.41 -21.12 -1.76
CA LYS A 108 -2.11 -21.76 -3.05
C LYS A 108 -1.39 -23.10 -2.92
N THR A 109 -0.49 -23.26 -1.94
CA THR A 109 0.43 -24.40 -1.87
C THR A 109 0.30 -25.23 -0.60
N GLY A 110 -0.41 -24.74 0.42
CA GLY A 110 -0.46 -25.32 1.76
C GLY A 110 0.80 -25.05 2.60
N SER A 111 1.70 -24.18 2.14
CA SER A 111 2.96 -23.85 2.82
C SER A 111 3.30 -22.36 2.69
N TYR A 112 4.16 -21.85 3.57
CA TYR A 112 4.67 -20.48 3.51
C TYR A 112 6.12 -20.44 4.00
N GLU A 113 6.88 -19.42 3.58
CA GLU A 113 8.24 -19.22 4.05
C GLU A 113 8.23 -18.65 5.48
N PRO A 114 8.86 -19.32 6.46
CA PRO A 114 8.88 -18.86 7.83
C PRO A 114 9.92 -17.75 8.03
N GLU A 115 9.47 -16.49 8.03
CA GLU A 115 10.25 -15.34 8.51
C GLU A 115 9.85 -14.98 9.95
N GLU A 116 10.78 -14.47 10.77
CA GLU A 116 10.60 -14.24 12.23
C GLU A 116 9.28 -13.54 12.59
N ARG A 117 8.95 -12.42 11.94
CA ARG A 117 7.71 -11.71 12.23
C ARG A 117 6.47 -12.37 11.59
N ILE A 118 6.63 -13.21 10.58
CA ILE A 118 5.52 -13.89 9.88
C ILE A 118 5.04 -15.09 10.70
N ILE A 119 5.95 -15.86 11.30
CA ILE A 119 5.62 -17.03 12.13
C ILE A 119 4.80 -16.68 13.38
N GLU A 120 4.86 -15.43 13.84
CA GLU A 120 4.03 -14.95 14.96
C GLU A 120 2.53 -14.86 14.61
N TYR A 121 2.21 -14.61 13.33
CA TYR A 121 0.83 -14.34 12.87
C TYR A 121 0.23 -15.55 12.15
N MET A 122 1.02 -16.24 11.32
CA MET A 122 0.53 -17.30 10.45
C MET A 122 -0.23 -18.42 11.17
N PRO A 123 0.15 -18.90 12.37
CA PRO A 123 -0.62 -19.92 13.08
C PRO A 123 -2.07 -19.51 13.37
N ARG A 124 -2.30 -18.24 13.73
CA ARG A 124 -3.65 -17.71 13.97
C ARG A 124 -4.42 -17.55 12.66
N VAL A 125 -3.75 -17.12 11.61
CA VAL A 125 -4.35 -17.01 10.28
C VAL A 125 -4.79 -18.38 9.77
N ILE A 126 -3.92 -19.38 9.86
CA ILE A 126 -4.21 -20.76 9.46
C ILE A 126 -5.42 -21.30 10.23
N SER A 127 -5.42 -21.18 11.56
CA SER A 127 -6.58 -21.59 12.38
C SER A 127 -7.86 -20.90 11.93
N PHE A 128 -7.82 -19.58 11.68
CA PHE A 128 -8.98 -18.85 11.20
C PHE A 128 -9.48 -19.37 9.84
N LEU A 129 -8.57 -19.59 8.89
CA LEU A 129 -8.90 -20.09 7.56
C LEU A 129 -9.52 -21.50 7.63
N GLU A 130 -8.97 -22.38 8.46
CA GLU A 130 -9.47 -23.74 8.66
C GLU A 130 -10.83 -23.76 9.35
N ASP A 131 -10.98 -23.02 10.46
CA ASP A 131 -12.22 -22.94 11.24
C ASP A 131 -13.40 -22.43 10.41
N HIS A 132 -13.13 -21.47 9.52
CA HIS A 132 -14.12 -20.85 8.65
C HIS A 132 -14.21 -21.50 7.27
N LYS A 133 -13.43 -22.57 7.02
CA LYS A 133 -13.35 -23.29 5.73
C LYS A 133 -13.14 -22.34 4.56
N VAL A 134 -12.31 -21.33 4.76
CA VAL A 134 -12.01 -20.31 3.78
C VAL A 134 -11.17 -20.94 2.67
N SER A 135 -11.68 -20.85 1.46
CA SER A 135 -10.97 -21.19 0.23
C SER A 135 -11.36 -20.15 -0.82
N GLY A 136 -10.49 -19.90 -1.79
CA GLY A 136 -10.78 -18.86 -2.76
C GLY A 136 -9.62 -18.53 -3.68
N ILE A 137 -9.89 -17.61 -4.58
CA ILE A 137 -8.91 -17.05 -5.50
C ILE A 137 -8.36 -15.78 -4.85
N CYS A 138 -7.04 -15.69 -4.75
CA CYS A 138 -6.36 -14.53 -4.18
C CYS A 138 -5.98 -13.52 -5.27
N GLU A 139 -5.83 -12.27 -4.87
CA GLU A 139 -5.14 -11.23 -5.65
C GLU A 139 -5.76 -10.98 -7.05
N GLN A 140 -7.09 -11.09 -7.14
CA GLN A 140 -7.82 -10.92 -8.40
C GLN A 140 -8.20 -9.46 -8.64
N SER A 141 -7.88 -8.96 -9.84
CA SER A 141 -8.37 -7.66 -10.29
C SER A 141 -9.86 -7.72 -10.67
N VAL A 142 -10.60 -6.71 -10.24
CA VAL A 142 -12.04 -6.54 -10.53
C VAL A 142 -12.33 -5.10 -10.95
N VAL A 143 -13.31 -4.94 -11.85
CA VAL A 143 -13.78 -3.63 -12.32
C VAL A 143 -15.30 -3.58 -12.24
N ASN A 144 -15.81 -2.53 -11.61
CA ASN A 144 -17.23 -2.21 -11.60
C ASN A 144 -17.51 -1.13 -12.63
N HIS A 145 -18.01 -1.55 -13.80
CA HIS A 145 -18.34 -0.63 -14.90
C HIS A 145 -19.47 0.34 -14.56
N MET A 146 -20.44 -0.09 -13.75
CA MET A 146 -21.59 0.74 -13.39
C MET A 146 -21.19 1.88 -12.45
N LEU A 147 -20.34 1.59 -11.48
CA LEU A 147 -19.90 2.55 -10.46
C LEU A 147 -18.57 3.24 -10.79
N GLY A 148 -17.86 2.77 -11.82
CA GLY A 148 -16.68 3.43 -12.36
C GLY A 148 -15.41 3.29 -11.52
N TYR A 149 -15.20 2.15 -10.85
CA TYR A 149 -13.97 1.88 -10.08
C TYR A 149 -13.45 0.46 -10.29
N GLY A 150 -12.18 0.25 -10.00
CA GLY A 150 -11.54 -1.07 -9.99
C GLY A 150 -10.82 -1.35 -8.67
N GLY A 151 -10.17 -2.50 -8.59
CA GLY A 151 -9.37 -2.88 -7.45
C GLY A 151 -8.79 -4.28 -7.58
N LYS A 152 -7.88 -4.60 -6.66
CA LYS A 152 -7.38 -5.95 -6.46
C LYS A 152 -7.93 -6.43 -5.13
N VAL A 153 -8.69 -7.53 -5.15
CA VAL A 153 -9.25 -8.13 -3.93
C VAL A 153 -8.20 -9.07 -3.36
N ASP A 154 -7.95 -9.01 -2.06
CA ASP A 154 -7.00 -9.91 -1.39
C ASP A 154 -7.40 -11.37 -1.61
N MET A 155 -8.69 -11.69 -1.38
CA MET A 155 -9.25 -13.03 -1.58
C MET A 155 -10.78 -12.98 -1.75
N TYR A 156 -11.32 -13.87 -2.58
CA TYR A 156 -12.76 -14.15 -2.68
C TYR A 156 -13.00 -15.63 -2.99
N GLY A 157 -14.06 -16.21 -2.41
CA GLY A 157 -14.46 -17.61 -2.60
C GLY A 157 -15.65 -17.98 -1.75
#